data_AF-A0A1M6E2I9-F1
#
_entry.id   AF-A0A1M6E2I9-F1
#
_cell.length_a   1.000
_cell.length_b   1.000
_cell.length_c   1.000
_cell.angle_alpha   90.00
_cell.angle_beta   90.00
_cell.angle_gamma   90.00
#
_symmetry.space_group_name_H-M   'P 1'
#
loop_
_entity.id
_entity.type
_entity.pdbx_description
1 polymer ?
#
loop_
_entity_poly.entity_id
_entity_poly.type
_entity_poly.pdbx_seq_one_letter_code
_entity_poly.pdbx_strand_id
1 'polypeptide(L)'
;MSKDLFKEKDLEAFEENYKAAKGYHRRAKQFLEEGQAASVVFNISSVALERYLIALCNLYGFNPENHNYGSLMDTAEVLVDFPEILSQKIRSLDSIFNICSLENYHYENPKDSDADNILSMCLDASELFDFERIKRMRDAFKQ
;
A
#
# COMPACT_ATOMS: atom_id res chain seq x y z
N MET A 1 0.25 -19.86 21.24
CA MET A 1 0.46 -20.00 19.78
C MET A 1 1.77 -19.29 19.45
N SER A 2 2.74 -19.97 18.86
CA SER A 2 3.98 -19.33 18.41
C SER A 2 3.65 -18.39 17.25
N LYS A 3 3.71 -17.07 17.48
CA LYS A 3 3.25 -16.03 16.55
C LYS A 3 4.27 -15.64 15.47
N ASP A 4 5.46 -16.23 15.45
CA ASP A 4 6.54 -15.82 14.55
C ASP A 4 7.17 -17.04 13.85
N LEU A 5 6.40 -17.71 13.00
CA LEU A 5 6.99 -18.62 12.02
C LEU A 5 6.88 -17.98 10.64
N PHE A 6 7.98 -17.38 10.18
CA PHE A 6 8.09 -16.87 8.82
C PHE A 6 8.31 -18.04 7.85
N LYS A 7 7.69 -18.03 6.67
CA LYS A 7 8.06 -18.91 5.55
C LYS A 7 8.93 -18.13 4.58
N GLU A 8 9.81 -18.83 3.86
CA GLU A 8 10.73 -18.21 2.90
C GLU A 8 9.98 -17.40 1.82
N LYS A 9 8.87 -17.96 1.33
CA LYS A 9 7.95 -17.28 0.40
C LYS A 9 7.37 -15.98 0.97
N ASP A 10 7.18 -15.89 2.28
CA ASP A 10 6.66 -14.68 2.92
C ASP A 10 7.71 -13.57 2.90
N LEU A 11 9.00 -13.91 3.09
CA LEU A 11 10.10 -12.94 2.98
C LEU A 11 10.26 -12.45 1.53
N GLU A 12 10.24 -13.35 0.55
CA GLU A 12 10.36 -12.99 -0.86
C GLU A 12 9.23 -12.03 -1.27
N ALA A 13 7.99 -12.39 -0.97
CA ALA A 13 6.82 -11.56 -1.25
C ALA A 13 6.87 -10.20 -0.53
N PHE A 14 7.29 -10.20 0.74
CA PHE A 14 7.49 -8.96 1.49
C PHE A 14 8.54 -8.06 0.82
N GLU A 15 9.73 -8.57 0.50
CA GLU A 15 10.81 -7.76 -0.08
C GLU A 15 10.44 -7.23 -1.46
N GLU A 16 9.79 -8.05 -2.30
CA GLU A 16 9.33 -7.63 -3.61
C GLU A 16 8.35 -6.45 -3.48
N ASN A 17 7.30 -6.60 -2.69
CA ASN A 17 6.27 -5.58 -2.53
C ASN A 17 6.81 -4.35 -1.82
N TYR A 18 7.61 -4.51 -0.76
CA TYR A 18 8.16 -3.40 0.00
C TYR A 18 9.15 -2.56 -0.82
N LYS A 19 9.99 -3.22 -1.63
CA LYS A 19 10.89 -2.53 -2.56
C LYS A 19 10.13 -1.84 -3.67
N ALA A 20 9.13 -2.49 -4.26
CA ALA A 20 8.28 -1.91 -5.30
C ALA A 20 7.52 -0.68 -4.77
N ALA A 21 6.90 -0.77 -3.59
CA ALA A 21 6.19 0.32 -2.95
C ALA A 21 7.06 1.57 -2.80
N LYS A 22 8.27 1.42 -2.22
CA LYS A 22 9.24 2.52 -2.10
C LYS A 22 9.67 3.07 -3.47
N GLY A 23 9.84 2.21 -4.46
CA GLY A 23 10.19 2.58 -5.82
C GLY A 23 9.13 3.47 -6.48
N TYR A 24 7.87 3.05 -6.44
CA TYR A 24 6.74 3.80 -6.97
C TYR A 24 6.48 5.08 -6.18
N HIS A 25 6.56 5.05 -4.85
CA HIS A 25 6.38 6.22 -4.00
C HIS A 25 7.41 7.30 -4.33
N ARG A 26 8.70 6.93 -4.44
CA ARG A 26 9.76 7.85 -4.87
C ARG A 26 9.48 8.41 -6.27
N ARG A 27 9.02 7.57 -7.20
CA ARG A 27 8.70 8.01 -8.56
C ARG A 27 7.52 8.98 -8.60
N ALA A 28 6.49 8.77 -7.79
CA ALA A 28 5.37 9.68 -7.69
C ALA A 28 5.80 11.06 -7.16
N LYS A 29 6.66 11.10 -6.13
CA LYS A 29 7.25 12.37 -5.65
C LYS A 29 8.04 13.08 -6.74
N GLN A 30 8.87 12.35 -7.48
CA GLN A 30 9.60 12.92 -8.61
C GLN A 30 8.66 13.50 -9.68
N PHE A 31 7.58 12.80 -10.03
CA PHE A 31 6.60 13.29 -11.00
C PHE A 31 5.86 14.54 -10.51
N LEU A 32 5.57 14.64 -9.22
CA LEU A 32 5.04 15.87 -8.63
C LEU A 32 6.03 17.04 -8.78
N GLU A 33 7.31 16.82 -8.45
CA GLU A 33 8.38 17.82 -8.59
C GLU A 33 8.63 18.27 -10.04
N GLU A 34 8.47 17.35 -10.99
CA GLU A 34 8.58 17.62 -12.44
C GLU A 34 7.35 18.33 -13.03
N GLY A 35 6.29 18.54 -12.25
CA GLY A 35 5.05 19.18 -12.70
C GLY A 35 4.23 18.29 -13.66
N GLN A 36 4.33 16.98 -13.52
CA GLN A 36 3.47 16.04 -14.27
C GLN A 36 2.00 16.22 -13.88
N ALA A 37 1.09 15.77 -14.75
CA ALA A 37 -0.35 15.85 -14.48
C ALA A 37 -0.74 15.13 -13.18
N ALA A 38 -1.67 15.69 -12.41
CA ALA A 38 -2.16 15.11 -11.16
C ALA A 38 -2.63 13.66 -11.31
N SER A 39 -3.27 13.31 -12.42
CA SER A 39 -3.68 11.94 -12.72
C SER A 39 -2.51 10.95 -12.78
N VAL A 40 -1.35 11.38 -13.29
CA VAL A 40 -0.13 10.55 -13.34
C VAL A 40 0.42 10.35 -11.93
N VAL A 41 0.53 11.42 -11.15
CA VAL A 41 1.01 11.36 -9.76
C VAL A 41 0.08 10.49 -8.91
N PHE A 42 -1.23 10.69 -9.05
CA PHE A 42 -2.26 9.92 -8.37
C PHE A 42 -2.16 8.42 -8.68
N ASN A 43 -2.09 8.05 -9.96
CA ASN A 43 -2.02 6.65 -10.37
C ASN A 43 -0.75 5.95 -9.87
N ILE A 44 0.42 6.59 -9.97
CA ILE A 44 1.67 5.99 -9.51
C ILE A 44 1.70 5.88 -7.97
N SER A 45 1.15 6.87 -7.26
CA SER A 45 1.00 6.81 -5.80
C SER A 45 0.04 5.70 -5.38
N SER A 46 -1.02 5.47 -6.14
CA SER A 46 -1.98 4.38 -5.89
C SER A 46 -1.30 3.02 -5.92
N VAL A 47 -0.50 2.76 -6.96
CA VAL A 47 0.29 1.53 -7.04
C VAL A 47 1.28 1.42 -5.87
N ALA A 48 1.88 2.54 -5.45
CA ALA A 48 2.77 2.54 -4.28
C ALA A 48 2.02 2.15 -3.00
N LEU A 49 0.84 2.73 -2.76
CA LEU A 49 0.00 2.48 -1.61
C LEU A 49 -0.49 1.02 -1.56
N GLU A 50 -1.00 0.50 -2.68
CA GLU A 50 -1.39 -0.90 -2.82
C GLU A 50 -0.23 -1.83 -2.42
N ARG A 51 0.98 -1.58 -2.95
CA ARG A 51 2.17 -2.36 -2.64
C ARG A 51 2.60 -2.24 -1.18
N TYR A 52 2.41 -1.07 -0.55
CA TYR A 52 2.65 -0.94 0.90
C TYR A 52 1.67 -1.82 1.70
N LEU A 53 0.38 -1.82 1.36
CA LEU A 53 -0.62 -2.64 2.06
C LEU A 53 -0.37 -4.14 1.89
N ILE A 54 -0.01 -4.58 0.67
CA ILE A 54 0.38 -5.97 0.41
C ILE A 54 1.64 -6.33 1.20
N ALA A 55 2.66 -5.47 1.20
CA ALA A 55 3.89 -5.69 1.96
C ALA A 55 3.62 -5.75 3.47
N LEU A 56 2.74 -4.90 4.01
CA LEU A 56 2.30 -5.01 5.41
C LEU A 56 1.69 -6.38 5.68
N CYS A 57 0.77 -6.86 4.83
CA CYS A 57 0.19 -8.19 4.98
C CYS A 57 1.26 -9.30 4.95
N ASN A 58 2.18 -9.23 3.99
CA ASN A 58 3.25 -10.23 3.84
C ASN A 58 4.19 -10.25 5.05
N LEU A 59 4.48 -9.10 5.67
CA LEU A 59 5.29 -9.00 6.89
C LEU A 59 4.70 -9.81 8.06
N TYR A 60 3.39 -10.02 8.07
CA TYR A 60 2.68 -10.83 9.06
C TYR A 60 2.28 -12.22 8.55
N GLY A 61 2.85 -12.65 7.41
CA GLY A 61 2.64 -14.00 6.85
C GLY A 61 1.29 -14.18 6.15
N PHE A 62 0.65 -13.10 5.74
CA PHE A 62 -0.59 -13.12 4.98
C PHE A 62 -0.36 -12.65 3.54
N ASN A 63 -0.94 -13.37 2.57
CA ASN A 63 -0.90 -12.97 1.16
C ASN A 63 -2.31 -12.66 0.68
N PRO A 64 -2.66 -11.39 0.45
CA PRO A 64 -4.01 -11.01 0.02
C PRO A 64 -4.28 -11.47 -1.42
N GLU A 65 -5.42 -12.11 -1.64
CA GLU A 65 -5.88 -12.56 -2.96
C GLU A 65 -6.59 -11.45 -3.75
N ASN A 66 -7.17 -10.47 -3.06
CA ASN A 66 -7.85 -9.32 -3.65
C ASN A 66 -7.08 -8.04 -3.32
N HIS A 67 -6.84 -7.20 -4.32
CA HIS A 67 -6.01 -5.99 -4.22
C HIS A 67 -6.82 -4.69 -4.30
N ASN A 68 -8.15 -4.74 -4.22
CA ASN A 68 -8.92 -3.52 -3.94
C ASN A 68 -8.64 -3.01 -2.51
N TYR A 69 -8.79 -1.71 -2.30
CA TYR A 69 -8.34 -1.07 -1.06
C TYR A 69 -9.15 -1.52 0.15
N GLY A 70 -10.46 -1.74 0.00
CA GLY A 70 -11.32 -2.25 1.06
C GLY A 70 -10.87 -3.60 1.58
N SER A 71 -10.60 -4.56 0.69
CA SER A 71 -10.16 -5.91 1.07
C SER A 71 -8.76 -5.91 1.68
N LEU A 72 -7.86 -5.09 1.14
CA LEU A 72 -6.52 -4.90 1.71
C LEU A 72 -6.61 -4.29 3.11
N MET A 73 -7.51 -3.32 3.32
CA MET A 73 -7.71 -2.69 4.62
C MET A 73 -8.35 -3.62 5.65
N ASP A 74 -9.34 -4.44 5.25
CA ASP A 74 -9.93 -5.47 6.13
C ASP A 74 -8.86 -6.41 6.69
N THR A 75 -7.85 -6.72 5.87
CA THR A 75 -6.72 -7.54 6.28
C THR A 75 -5.72 -6.76 7.13
N ALA A 76 -5.33 -5.56 6.68
CA ALA A 76 -4.30 -4.76 7.34
C ALA A 76 -4.68 -4.37 8.78
N GLU A 77 -5.95 -4.02 9.03
CA GLU A 77 -6.46 -3.65 10.37
C GLU A 77 -6.43 -4.80 11.37
N VAL A 78 -6.46 -6.05 10.90
CA VAL A 78 -6.34 -7.24 11.78
C VAL A 78 -4.89 -7.48 12.18
N LEU A 79 -3.94 -7.10 11.32
CA LEU A 79 -2.52 -7.42 11.44
C LEU A 79 -1.70 -6.30 12.11
N VAL A 80 -2.11 -5.05 11.90
CA VAL A 80 -1.40 -3.84 12.32
C VAL A 80 -2.38 -2.89 13.00
N ASP A 81 -1.90 -2.20 14.05
CA ASP A 81 -2.67 -1.09 14.64
C ASP A 81 -2.71 0.06 13.64
N PHE A 82 -3.83 0.16 12.92
CA PHE A 82 -3.99 1.04 11.77
C PHE A 82 -4.77 2.29 12.17
N PRO A 83 -4.25 3.51 11.95
CA PRO A 83 -4.98 4.74 12.31
C PRO A 83 -6.33 4.83 11.60
N GLU A 84 -7.41 5.03 12.37
CA GLU A 84 -8.78 5.03 11.84
C GLU A 84 -8.98 6.03 10.69
N ILE A 85 -8.42 7.24 10.83
CA ILE A 85 -8.50 8.28 9.80
C ILE A 85 -7.80 7.84 8.50
N LEU A 86 -6.65 7.18 8.61
CA LEU A 86 -5.94 6.67 7.43
C LEU A 86 -6.72 5.53 6.78
N SER A 87 -7.28 4.61 7.58
CA SER A 87 -8.12 3.52 7.07
C SER A 87 -9.31 4.06 6.27
N GLN A 88 -10.06 5.00 6.83
CA GLN A 88 -11.22 5.61 6.16
C GLN A 88 -10.81 6.27 4.82
N LYS A 89 -9.68 7.00 4.81
CA LYS A 89 -9.15 7.60 3.57
C LYS A 89 -8.80 6.54 2.53
N ILE A 90 -8.08 5.49 2.91
CA ILE A 90 -7.66 4.43 1.98
C ILE A 90 -8.89 3.69 1.43
N ARG A 91 -9.86 3.33 2.27
CA ARG A 91 -11.12 2.69 1.83
C ARG A 91 -11.91 3.56 0.85
N SER A 92 -11.87 4.88 1.01
CA SER A 92 -12.56 5.80 0.09
C SER A 92 -12.00 5.75 -1.34
N LEU A 93 -10.77 5.27 -1.54
CA LEU A 93 -10.16 5.14 -2.86
C LEU A 93 -10.92 4.16 -3.76
N ASP A 94 -11.56 3.11 -3.22
CA ASP A 94 -12.37 2.19 -4.02
C ASP A 94 -13.52 2.92 -4.74
N SER A 95 -14.07 3.96 -4.11
CA SER A 95 -15.10 4.80 -4.72
C SER A 95 -14.55 5.71 -5.81
N ILE A 96 -13.30 6.16 -5.69
CA ILE A 96 -12.61 6.98 -6.69
C ILE A 96 -12.22 6.13 -7.91
N PHE A 97 -11.75 4.90 -7.67
CA PHE A 97 -11.38 3.99 -8.75
C PHE A 97 -12.58 3.38 -9.48
N ASN A 98 -13.72 3.24 -8.80
CA ASN A 98 -15.01 2.85 -9.35
C ASN A 98 -14.92 1.72 -10.42
N ILE A 99 -14.02 0.76 -10.18
CA ILE A 99 -13.65 -0.33 -11.09
C ILE A 99 -14.65 -1.50 -11.04
N CYS A 100 -15.65 -1.43 -10.15
CA CYS A 100 -16.55 -2.55 -9.84
C CYS A 100 -17.94 -2.47 -10.50
N SER A 101 -18.22 -1.46 -11.34
CA SER A 101 -19.43 -1.46 -12.17
C SER A 101 -19.20 -0.75 -13.51
N LEU A 102 -19.29 -1.50 -14.61
CA LEU A 102 -19.28 -0.96 -15.97
C LEU A 102 -20.47 -0.01 -16.21
N GLU A 103 -21.54 -0.12 -15.43
CA GLU A 103 -22.76 0.68 -15.58
C GLU A 103 -22.64 2.07 -14.96
N ASN A 104 -21.67 2.28 -14.05
CA ASN A 104 -21.48 3.56 -13.34
C ASN A 104 -20.04 4.10 -13.45
N TYR A 105 -19.31 3.77 -14.53
CA TYR A 105 -17.96 4.27 -14.74
C TYR A 105 -17.95 5.79 -14.95
N HIS A 106 -17.66 6.53 -13.89
CA HIS A 106 -17.42 7.97 -13.92
C HIS A 106 -15.92 8.23 -13.87
N TYR A 107 -15.34 8.58 -15.03
CA TYR A 107 -13.95 9.03 -15.11
C TYR A 107 -13.89 10.52 -14.75
N GLU A 108 -13.86 10.83 -13.46
CA GLU A 108 -13.40 12.15 -13.02
C GLU A 108 -11.87 12.12 -12.98
N ASN A 109 -11.23 13.04 -13.70
CA ASN A 109 -9.78 13.20 -13.62
C ASN A 109 -9.39 13.57 -12.18
N PRO A 110 -8.44 12.86 -11.55
CA PRO A 110 -7.92 13.24 -10.24
C PRO A 110 -7.47 14.69 -10.25
N LYS A 111 -7.91 15.45 -9.24
CA LYS A 111 -7.48 16.83 -8.99
C LYS A 111 -6.12 16.82 -8.30
N ASP A 112 -5.45 17.97 -8.28
CA ASP A 112 -4.17 18.13 -7.56
C ASP A 112 -4.29 17.69 -6.09
N SER A 113 -5.42 18.03 -5.44
CA SER A 113 -5.72 17.59 -4.07
C SER A 113 -5.79 16.08 -3.91
N ASP A 114 -6.25 15.35 -4.93
CA ASP A 114 -6.34 13.89 -4.88
C ASP A 114 -4.94 13.27 -4.96
N ALA A 115 -4.07 13.83 -5.79
CA ALA A 115 -2.66 13.45 -5.89
C ALA A 115 -1.89 13.72 -4.57
N ASP A 116 -2.09 14.89 -3.97
CA ASP A 116 -1.49 15.23 -2.67
C ASP A 116 -1.98 14.30 -1.56
N ASN A 117 -3.29 14.03 -1.52
CA ASN A 117 -3.90 13.15 -0.53
C ASN A 117 -3.30 11.75 -0.57
N ILE A 118 -3.17 11.15 -1.75
CA ILE A 118 -2.65 9.78 -1.86
C ILE A 118 -1.15 9.69 -1.62
N LEU A 119 -0.38 10.73 -1.94
CA LEU A 119 1.04 10.83 -1.54
C LEU A 119 1.18 10.89 -0.02
N SER A 120 0.32 11.65 0.67
CA SER A 120 0.28 11.65 2.14
C SER A 120 -0.06 10.26 2.68
N MET A 121 -1.05 9.57 2.10
CA MET A 121 -1.37 8.19 2.52
C MET A 121 -0.20 7.22 2.31
N CYS A 122 0.57 7.37 1.23
CA CYS A 122 1.79 6.57 1.01
C CYS A 122 2.85 6.83 2.08
N LEU A 123 3.00 8.08 2.52
CA LEU A 123 3.89 8.42 3.63
C LEU A 123 3.41 7.75 4.92
N ASP A 124 2.15 7.97 5.30
CA ASP A 124 1.58 7.43 6.52
C ASP A 124 1.66 5.89 6.54
N ALA A 125 1.32 5.22 5.44
CA ALA A 125 1.43 3.77 5.33
C ALA A 125 2.87 3.26 5.44
N SER A 126 3.85 4.02 4.96
CA SER A 126 5.27 3.66 5.07
C SER A 126 5.80 3.73 6.51
N GLU A 127 5.15 4.52 7.37
CA GLU A 127 5.51 4.67 8.78
C GLU A 127 4.93 3.54 9.66
N LEU A 128 3.98 2.74 9.14
CA LEU A 128 3.37 1.62 9.85
C LEU A 128 4.26 0.36 9.94
N PHE A 129 5.39 0.33 9.23
CA PHE A 129 6.26 -0.83 9.20
C PHE A 129 7.09 -0.97 10.49
N ASP A 130 6.90 -2.09 11.20
CA ASP A 130 7.74 -2.46 12.36
C ASP A 130 9.13 -2.90 11.89
N PHE A 131 10.12 -2.02 12.06
CA PHE A 131 11.51 -2.26 11.69
C PHE A 131 12.14 -3.45 12.43
N GLU A 132 11.78 -3.70 13.68
CA GLU A 132 12.29 -4.84 14.43
C GLU A 132 11.71 -6.14 13.89
N ARG A 133 10.44 -6.16 13.49
CA ARG A 133 9.83 -7.31 12.81
C ARG A 133 10.49 -7.58 11.46
N ILE A 134 10.70 -6.55 10.64
CA ILE A 134 11.41 -6.67 9.35
C ILE A 134 12.79 -7.27 9.56
N LYS A 135 13.52 -6.78 10.57
CA LYS A 135 14.85 -7.29 10.91
C LYS A 135 14.81 -8.77 11.29
N ARG A 136 13.87 -9.16 12.18
CA ARG A 136 13.68 -10.57 12.57
C ARG A 136 13.37 -11.46 11.37
N MET A 137 12.48 -11.03 10.49
CA MET A 137 12.13 -11.78 9.27
C MET A 137 13.36 -11.96 8.37
N ARG A 138 14.12 -10.89 8.09
CA ARG A 138 15.35 -10.96 7.28
C ARG A 138 16.40 -11.87 7.90
N ASP A 139 16.66 -11.74 9.20
CA ASP A 139 17.68 -12.51 9.90
C ASP A 139 17.34 -14.01 9.95
N ALA A 140 16.06 -14.37 9.92
CA ALA A 140 15.63 -15.77 9.84
C ALA A 140 16.05 -16.50 8.54
N PHE A 141 16.34 -15.76 7.46
CA PHE A 141 16.67 -16.34 6.14
C PHE A 141 18.04 -15.90 5.59
N LYS A 142 18.91 -15.28 6.40
CA LYS A 142 20.31 -14.96 6.02
C LYS A 142 21.27 -16.17 6.09
N GLN A 143 20.84 -17.35 5.66
CA GLN A 143 21.72 -18.53 5.59
C GLN A 143 22.52 -18.56 4.29
#